data_AF-A0A1B1V3I6-F1
#
_entry.id   AF-A0A1B1V3I6-F1
#
_cell.length_a   1.000
_cell.length_b   1.000
_cell.length_c   1.000
_cell.angle_alpha   90.00
_cell.angle_beta   90.00
_cell.angle_gamma   90.00
#
_symmetry.space_group_name_H-M   'P 1'
#
loop_
_entity.id
_entity.type
_entity.pdbx_description
1 polymer ?
#
loop_
_entity_poly.entity_id
_entity_poly.type
_entity_poly.pdbx_seq_one_letter_code
_entity_poly.pdbx_strand_id
1 'polypeptide(L)'
;MNHFYSVYFFTFALSLFAILHGAQSAPKSCTISLPGGIPQKGEPVYLTTTTNGSLMALQPSGQLTSIASGESLSIFCPGDPQKIHKITCGRDFDLSKYTCSAKTKTETIETKEKCGNGGKWYKIGIPLPTGDFHTIYRTCFNRELLTPIYSFHTLNGKAVGYHVKHIRGSFRTTKSVYGKVNIDNLYKKHISRFEKIFGSSQTFFRKPLFYLSRGHLSPEVDFTFGTEQHATEIYLNTAPQYQSMNQGNWLSVENHVRNLAKLLQDDIPVVTGVLGILRLKNKRTEQDVYLGDGVVPVPAIFWKAVFHPKNIGNPWLL
;
A
#
# COMPACT_ATOMS: atom_id res chain seq x y z
N MET A 1 -76.01 1.20 -69.22
CA MET A 1 -75.08 0.06 -69.35
C MET A 1 -73.71 0.51 -68.90
N ASN A 2 -73.16 -0.20 -67.91
CA ASN A 2 -71.77 -0.29 -67.45
C ASN A 2 -71.10 0.92 -66.74
N HIS A 3 -71.17 0.83 -65.40
CA HIS A 3 -70.10 1.21 -64.46
C HIS A 3 -68.72 0.68 -64.88
N PHE A 4 -67.62 1.35 -64.52
CA PHE A 4 -66.47 0.69 -63.87
C PHE A 4 -65.50 1.71 -63.21
N TYR A 5 -65.39 1.52 -61.89
CA TYR A 5 -64.41 1.84 -60.85
C TYR A 5 -63.03 2.46 -61.18
N SER A 6 -62.68 3.47 -60.37
CA SER A 6 -61.34 4.04 -60.16
C SER A 6 -60.53 3.16 -59.21
N VAL A 7 -59.32 2.74 -59.60
CA VAL A 7 -58.36 2.01 -58.75
C VAL A 7 -57.19 2.93 -58.42
N TYR A 8 -57.06 3.30 -57.14
CA TYR A 8 -55.88 4.01 -56.61
C TYR A 8 -54.82 2.97 -56.22
N PHE A 9 -53.66 3.00 -56.88
CA PHE A 9 -52.48 2.26 -56.44
C PHE A 9 -51.77 3.04 -55.33
N PHE A 10 -51.89 2.57 -54.09
CA PHE A 10 -51.04 3.01 -52.98
C PHE A 10 -49.72 2.22 -53.04
N THR A 11 -48.64 2.85 -53.48
CA THR A 11 -47.28 2.32 -53.32
C THR A 11 -46.81 2.54 -51.89
N PHE A 12 -46.79 1.48 -51.08
CA PHE A 12 -46.11 1.45 -49.78
C PHE A 12 -44.60 1.41 -50.01
N ALA A 13 -43.91 2.53 -49.76
CA ALA A 13 -42.45 2.55 -49.67
C ALA A 13 -42.02 2.04 -48.28
N LEU A 14 -41.55 0.80 -48.21
CA LEU A 14 -40.92 0.26 -47.01
C LEU A 14 -39.54 0.92 -46.86
N SER A 15 -39.43 1.94 -46.02
CA SER A 15 -38.13 2.51 -45.62
C SER A 15 -37.40 1.54 -44.70
N LEU A 16 -36.48 0.76 -45.28
CA LEU A 16 -35.53 -0.07 -44.53
C LEU A 16 -34.57 0.87 -43.79
N PHE A 17 -34.84 1.19 -42.52
CA PHE A 17 -33.83 1.75 -41.63
C PHE A 17 -32.84 0.64 -41.29
N ALA A 18 -31.78 0.52 -42.10
CA ALA A 18 -30.61 -0.24 -41.70
C ALA A 18 -30.01 0.46 -40.48
N ILE A 19 -30.22 -0.11 -39.29
CA ILE A 19 -29.46 0.25 -38.09
C ILE A 19 -28.02 -0.20 -38.37
N LEU A 20 -27.23 0.71 -38.95
CA LEU A 20 -25.78 0.63 -38.95
C LEU A 20 -25.35 0.60 -37.49
N HIS A 21 -25.25 -0.60 -36.92
CA HIS A 21 -24.42 -0.82 -35.75
C HIS A 21 -23.01 -0.49 -36.22
N GLY A 22 -22.62 0.77 -36.01
CA GLY A 22 -21.26 1.21 -36.28
C GLY A 22 -20.34 0.24 -35.57
N ALA A 23 -19.63 -0.59 -36.34
CA ALA A 23 -18.58 -1.43 -35.81
C ALA A 23 -17.48 -0.49 -35.34
N GLN A 24 -17.60 0.03 -34.11
CA GLN A 24 -16.54 0.77 -33.47
C GLN A 24 -15.33 -0.16 -33.39
N SER A 25 -14.28 0.18 -34.14
CA SER A 25 -13.02 -0.55 -34.12
C SER A 25 -12.51 -0.67 -32.69
N ALA A 26 -11.89 -1.80 -32.35
CA ALA A 26 -11.26 -1.98 -31.04
C ALA A 26 -10.27 -0.83 -30.75
N PRO A 27 -10.18 -0.35 -29.50
CA PRO A 27 -9.26 0.73 -29.17
C PRO A 27 -7.81 0.29 -29.41
N LYS A 28 -6.95 1.23 -29.82
CA LYS A 28 -5.50 0.99 -29.98
C LYS A 28 -4.81 0.67 -28.64
N SER A 29 -5.37 1.18 -27.54
CA SER A 29 -4.94 0.93 -26.17
C SER A 29 -6.07 1.20 -25.19
N CYS A 30 -6.04 0.55 -24.05
CA CYS A 30 -6.90 0.80 -22.91
C CYS A 30 -6.13 1.59 -21.86
N THR A 31 -6.83 2.31 -20.99
CA THR A 31 -6.20 3.15 -19.98
C THR A 31 -6.78 2.85 -18.61
N ILE A 32 -5.89 2.61 -17.65
CA ILE A 32 -6.20 2.62 -16.23
C ILE A 32 -5.99 4.05 -15.74
N SER A 33 -7.05 4.69 -15.24
CA SER A 33 -6.98 6.02 -14.65
C SER A 33 -6.89 5.92 -13.14
N LEU A 34 -5.93 6.60 -12.52
CA LEU A 34 -5.74 6.62 -11.07
C LEU A 34 -6.06 8.02 -10.50
N PRO A 35 -6.70 8.11 -9.33
CA PRO A 35 -7.28 7.01 -8.56
C PRO A 35 -8.69 6.57 -9.03
N GLY A 36 -9.28 7.26 -10.02
CA GLY A 36 -10.72 7.19 -10.33
C GLY A 36 -11.21 5.97 -11.11
N GLY A 37 -10.34 5.30 -11.87
CA GLY A 37 -10.64 4.11 -12.67
C GLY A 37 -10.51 2.80 -11.89
N ILE A 38 -10.41 2.87 -10.57
CA ILE A 38 -10.30 1.73 -9.65
C ILE A 38 -11.56 1.69 -8.77
N PRO A 39 -12.11 0.51 -8.45
CA PRO A 39 -13.24 0.37 -7.53
C PRO A 39 -12.92 0.97 -6.16
N GLN A 40 -13.86 1.76 -5.64
CA GLN A 40 -13.74 2.41 -4.32
C GLN A 40 -13.88 1.43 -3.13
N LYS A 41 -14.40 0.22 -3.38
CA LYS A 41 -14.58 -0.85 -2.39
C LYS A 41 -14.27 -2.19 -3.04
N GLY A 42 -13.66 -3.09 -2.28
CA GLY A 42 -13.34 -4.42 -2.78
C GLY A 42 -12.28 -4.38 -3.89
N GLU A 43 -11.28 -3.52 -3.76
CA GLU A 43 -10.20 -3.43 -4.75
C GLU A 43 -9.47 -4.77 -4.92
N PRO A 44 -9.38 -5.32 -6.15
CA PRO A 44 -8.57 -6.49 -6.44
C PRO A 44 -7.08 -6.14 -6.49
N VAL A 45 -6.24 -7.15 -6.47
CA VAL A 45 -4.81 -7.02 -6.79
C VAL A 45 -4.66 -7.06 -8.30
N TYR A 46 -3.99 -6.06 -8.87
CA TYR A 46 -3.70 -5.96 -10.30
C TYR A 46 -2.34 -6.55 -10.60
N LEU A 47 -2.28 -7.45 -11.58
CA LEU A 47 -1.10 -8.21 -11.94
C LEU A 47 -0.83 -8.10 -13.45
N THR A 48 0.44 -7.94 -13.81
CA THR A 48 0.93 -8.05 -15.18
C THR A 48 1.76 -9.32 -15.33
N THR A 49 1.81 -9.85 -16.56
CA THR A 49 2.67 -10.98 -16.89
C THR A 49 4.04 -10.48 -17.34
N THR A 50 5.10 -10.98 -16.71
CA THR A 50 6.49 -10.71 -17.11
C THR A 50 6.84 -11.46 -18.39
N THR A 51 7.98 -11.12 -19.01
CA THR A 51 8.46 -11.77 -20.23
C THR A 51 8.71 -13.28 -20.08
N ASN A 52 9.04 -13.74 -18.87
CA ASN A 52 9.19 -15.16 -18.53
C ASN A 52 7.88 -15.85 -18.11
N GLY A 53 6.73 -15.17 -18.20
CA GLY A 53 5.41 -15.72 -17.89
C GLY A 53 4.99 -15.67 -16.43
N SER A 54 5.85 -15.20 -15.51
CA SER A 54 5.49 -14.98 -14.10
C SER A 54 4.50 -13.82 -13.93
N LEU A 55 3.78 -13.79 -12.82
CA LEU A 55 2.92 -12.66 -12.47
C LEU A 55 3.63 -11.73 -11.50
N MET A 56 3.56 -10.44 -11.78
CA MET A 56 4.04 -9.38 -10.89
C MET A 56 2.94 -8.35 -10.68
N ALA A 57 2.99 -7.59 -9.59
CA ALA A 57 2.06 -6.49 -9.40
C ALA A 57 2.21 -5.43 -10.49
N LEU A 58 1.08 -4.92 -10.96
CA LEU A 58 1.02 -3.81 -11.90
C LEU A 58 1.82 -2.63 -11.33
N GLN A 59 2.77 -2.13 -12.12
CA GLN A 59 3.49 -0.90 -11.83
C GLN A 59 2.86 0.24 -12.65
N PRO A 60 2.09 1.15 -12.02
CA PRO A 60 1.48 2.24 -12.77
C PRO A 60 2.53 3.17 -13.37
N SER A 61 2.28 3.63 -14.58
CA SER A 61 3.20 4.52 -15.31
C SER A 61 2.89 6.01 -15.11
N GLY A 62 1.97 6.34 -14.21
CA GLY A 62 1.46 7.70 -14.04
C GLY A 62 0.02 7.71 -13.53
N GLN A 63 -0.61 8.87 -13.64
CA GLN A 63 -2.07 9.00 -13.47
C GLN A 63 -2.82 8.10 -14.46
N LEU A 64 -2.27 7.96 -15.67
CA LEU A 64 -2.79 7.09 -16.72
C LEU A 64 -1.77 5.99 -16.98
N THR A 65 -2.21 4.73 -16.89
CA THR A 65 -1.41 3.57 -17.28
C THR A 65 -2.03 2.92 -18.50
N SER A 66 -1.30 2.86 -19.60
CA SER A 66 -1.78 2.32 -20.88
C SER A 66 -1.55 0.80 -20.95
N ILE A 67 -2.52 0.07 -21.49
CA ILE A 67 -2.41 -1.35 -21.84
C ILE A 67 -2.65 -1.45 -23.34
N ALA A 68 -1.74 -2.10 -24.08
CA ALA A 68 -1.88 -2.18 -25.53
C ALA A 68 -3.09 -3.04 -25.95
N SER A 69 -3.65 -2.77 -27.12
CA SER A 69 -4.74 -3.59 -27.66
C SER A 69 -4.35 -5.06 -27.75
N GLY A 70 -5.20 -5.95 -27.23
CA GLY A 70 -4.93 -7.39 -27.20
C GLY A 70 -4.07 -7.88 -26.03
N GLU A 71 -3.40 -7.00 -25.29
CA GLU A 71 -2.77 -7.37 -24.01
C GLU A 71 -3.82 -7.57 -22.92
N SER A 72 -3.49 -8.37 -21.89
CA SER A 72 -4.38 -8.64 -20.77
C SER A 72 -3.77 -8.18 -19.45
N LEU A 73 -4.60 -7.55 -18.61
CA LEU A 73 -4.34 -7.37 -17.20
C LEU A 73 -4.93 -8.54 -16.43
N SER A 74 -4.18 -9.11 -15.49
CA SER A 74 -4.71 -10.12 -14.59
C SER A 74 -5.17 -9.44 -13.29
N ILE A 75 -6.32 -9.86 -12.77
CA ILE A 75 -6.80 -9.44 -11.46
C ILE A 75 -6.96 -10.64 -10.55
N PHE A 76 -6.72 -10.42 -9.27
CA PHE A 76 -6.86 -11.42 -8.23
C PHE A 76 -7.62 -10.84 -7.05
N CYS A 77 -8.66 -11.52 -6.61
CA CYS A 77 -9.38 -11.18 -5.38
C CYS A 77 -8.76 -11.92 -4.19
N PRO A 78 -8.22 -11.20 -3.19
CA PRO A 78 -7.65 -11.83 -1.99
C PRO A 78 -8.67 -12.73 -1.29
N GLY A 79 -8.28 -13.99 -1.02
CA GLY A 79 -9.15 -14.99 -0.38
C GLY A 79 -9.93 -15.87 -1.35
N ASP A 80 -9.83 -15.64 -2.67
CA ASP A 80 -10.31 -16.57 -3.71
C ASP A 80 -9.12 -17.39 -4.26
N PRO A 81 -8.90 -18.62 -3.77
CA PRO A 81 -7.69 -19.39 -4.07
C PRO A 81 -7.54 -19.82 -5.54
N GLN A 82 -8.53 -19.62 -6.42
CA GLN A 82 -8.52 -20.19 -7.77
C GLN A 82 -8.92 -19.25 -8.93
N LYS A 83 -9.11 -17.94 -8.71
CA LYS A 83 -9.59 -17.05 -9.79
C LYS A 83 -8.68 -15.87 -10.04
N ILE A 84 -7.57 -16.12 -10.75
CA ILE A 84 -6.96 -15.05 -11.54
C ILE A 84 -7.86 -14.83 -12.74
N HIS A 85 -8.48 -13.66 -12.82
CA HIS A 85 -9.32 -13.27 -13.95
C HIS A 85 -8.51 -12.39 -14.90
N LYS A 86 -8.47 -12.74 -16.18
CA LYS A 86 -7.78 -11.97 -17.22
C LYS A 86 -8.76 -11.02 -17.89
N ILE A 87 -8.39 -9.75 -17.93
CA ILE A 87 -9.13 -8.66 -18.58
C ILE A 87 -8.32 -8.25 -19.79
N THR A 88 -8.77 -8.62 -20.99
CA THR A 88 -8.12 -8.20 -22.23
C THR A 88 -8.51 -6.77 -22.57
N CYS A 89 -7.53 -5.97 -23.00
CA CYS A 89 -7.80 -4.64 -23.50
C CYS A 89 -8.70 -4.72 -24.74
N GLY A 90 -9.87 -4.10 -24.63
CA GLY A 90 -10.89 -4.02 -25.67
C GLY A 90 -11.91 -2.93 -25.33
N ARG A 91 -13.05 -2.93 -26.05
CA ARG A 91 -14.09 -1.91 -25.91
C ARG A 91 -14.68 -1.81 -24.49
N ASP A 92 -14.79 -2.95 -23.80
CA ASP A 92 -15.43 -3.04 -22.48
C ASP A 92 -14.44 -2.97 -21.30
N PHE A 93 -13.18 -2.55 -21.55
CA PHE A 93 -12.16 -2.46 -20.52
C PHE A 93 -12.53 -1.39 -19.47
N ASP A 94 -12.91 -1.86 -18.28
CA ASP A 94 -13.27 -1.01 -17.15
C ASP A 94 -12.99 -1.74 -15.83
N LEU A 95 -11.92 -1.33 -15.15
CA LEU A 95 -11.52 -1.97 -13.88
C LEU A 95 -12.48 -1.67 -12.73
N SER A 96 -13.29 -0.62 -12.82
CA SER A 96 -14.24 -0.23 -11.76
C SER A 96 -15.35 -1.27 -11.55
N LYS A 97 -15.60 -2.12 -12.54
CA LYS A 97 -16.59 -3.21 -12.50
C LYS A 97 -16.14 -4.42 -11.68
N TYR A 98 -14.86 -4.51 -11.35
CA TYR A 98 -14.28 -5.70 -10.72
C TYR A 98 -14.07 -5.47 -9.22
N THR A 99 -15.04 -5.87 -8.41
CA THR A 99 -15.01 -5.73 -6.95
C THR A 99 -14.95 -7.08 -6.25
N CYS A 100 -14.05 -7.22 -5.29
CA CYS A 100 -13.91 -8.37 -4.40
C CYS A 100 -14.84 -8.25 -3.19
N SER A 101 -15.47 -9.36 -2.81
CA SER A 101 -16.30 -9.46 -1.61
C SER A 101 -15.48 -9.67 -0.33
N ALA A 102 -14.35 -10.37 -0.44
CA ALA A 102 -13.45 -10.66 0.66
C ALA A 102 -12.48 -9.51 0.94
N LYS A 103 -12.07 -9.40 2.21
CA LYS A 103 -11.05 -8.42 2.62
C LYS A 103 -9.65 -8.91 2.25
N THR A 104 -8.79 -7.97 1.89
CA THR A 104 -7.38 -8.24 1.59
C THR A 104 -6.66 -8.91 2.76
N LYS A 105 -6.19 -10.14 2.54
CA LYS A 105 -5.33 -10.84 3.48
C LYS A 105 -3.86 -10.50 3.17
N THR A 106 -3.33 -9.51 3.88
CA THR A 106 -1.87 -9.32 3.96
C THR A 106 -1.27 -10.47 4.76
N GLU A 107 -0.17 -11.03 4.27
CA GLU A 107 0.63 -12.01 5.00
C GLU A 107 2.04 -11.48 5.28
N THR A 108 2.72 -12.17 6.19
CA THR A 108 4.08 -11.84 6.57
C THR A 108 4.89 -13.12 6.62
N ILE A 109 6.01 -13.14 5.89
CA ILE A 109 6.93 -14.27 5.83
C ILE A 109 8.22 -13.89 6.55
N GLU A 110 8.52 -14.57 7.67
CA GLU A 110 9.86 -14.52 8.27
C GLU A 110 10.83 -15.26 7.35
N THR A 111 11.92 -14.60 6.96
CA THR A 111 12.95 -15.20 6.13
C THR A 111 14.07 -15.80 6.99
N LYS A 112 14.96 -16.58 6.37
CA LYS A 112 16.18 -17.08 7.02
C LYS A 112 17.29 -16.02 7.11
N GLU A 113 17.12 -14.89 6.43
CA GLU A 113 18.14 -13.84 6.28
C GLU A 113 18.17 -12.96 7.54
N LYS A 114 19.36 -12.81 8.12
CA LYS A 114 19.62 -11.88 9.22
C LYS A 114 19.81 -10.47 8.68
N CYS A 115 19.52 -9.47 9.49
CA CYS A 115 19.68 -8.06 9.13
C CYS A 115 19.89 -7.21 10.39
N GLY A 116 20.59 -6.08 10.24
CA GLY A 116 20.95 -5.23 11.38
C GLY A 116 21.56 -6.00 12.56
N ASN A 117 21.46 -5.44 13.76
CA ASN A 117 21.88 -6.13 14.98
C ASN A 117 20.71 -6.89 15.62
N GLY A 118 20.79 -8.23 15.64
CA GLY A 118 19.75 -9.10 16.21
C GLY A 118 18.44 -9.16 15.42
N GLY A 119 18.42 -8.63 14.19
CA GLY A 119 17.23 -8.60 13.34
C GLY A 119 17.14 -9.78 12.37
N LYS A 120 15.90 -10.04 11.92
CA LYS A 120 15.61 -10.88 10.76
C LYS A 120 14.72 -10.15 9.78
N TRP A 121 14.87 -10.49 8.51
CA TRP A 121 14.01 -9.95 7.46
C TRP A 121 12.64 -10.60 7.47
N TYR A 122 11.61 -9.75 7.41
CA TYR A 122 10.23 -10.11 7.15
C TYR A 122 9.82 -9.54 5.80
N LYS A 123 9.20 -10.36 4.94
CA LYS A 123 8.50 -9.89 3.74
C LYS A 123 7.05 -9.65 4.10
N ILE A 124 6.53 -8.47 3.78
CA ILE A 124 5.13 -8.13 3.98
C ILE A 124 4.49 -7.98 2.60
N GLY A 125 3.38 -8.67 2.38
CA GLY A 125 2.90 -8.83 1.02
C GLY A 125 1.59 -9.59 0.89
N ILE A 126 1.32 -10.01 -0.33
CA ILE A 126 0.13 -10.75 -0.71
C ILE A 126 0.56 -12.07 -1.36
N PRO A 127 0.11 -13.23 -0.85
CA PRO A 127 0.31 -14.50 -1.53
C PRO A 127 -0.53 -14.54 -2.81
N LEU A 128 0.09 -14.91 -3.92
CA LEU A 128 -0.57 -15.02 -5.22
C LEU A 128 -1.05 -16.47 -5.46
N PRO A 129 -2.14 -16.68 -6.23
CA PRO A 129 -2.62 -18.01 -6.56
C PRO A 129 -1.61 -18.89 -7.31
N THR A 130 -0.60 -18.30 -7.95
CA THR A 130 0.49 -19.01 -8.63
C THR A 130 1.46 -19.69 -7.66
N GLY A 131 1.37 -19.40 -6.36
CA GLY A 131 2.37 -19.80 -5.36
C GLY A 131 3.46 -18.76 -5.12
N ASP A 132 3.50 -17.71 -5.96
CA ASP A 132 4.40 -16.57 -5.76
C ASP A 132 3.94 -15.67 -4.60
N PHE A 133 4.83 -14.79 -4.15
CA PHE A 133 4.55 -13.83 -3.09
C PHE A 133 4.86 -12.41 -3.54
N HIS A 134 3.81 -11.59 -3.75
CA HIS A 134 3.97 -10.16 -4.04
C HIS A 134 4.44 -9.45 -2.77
N THR A 135 5.73 -9.11 -2.72
CA THR A 135 6.31 -8.37 -1.60
C THR A 135 6.09 -6.89 -1.81
N ILE A 136 5.34 -6.26 -0.91
CA ILE A 136 5.05 -4.82 -0.93
C ILE A 136 6.21 -4.05 -0.29
N TYR A 137 6.67 -4.52 0.86
CA TYR A 137 7.87 -4.01 1.53
C TYR A 137 8.51 -5.09 2.40
N ARG A 138 9.74 -4.82 2.84
CA ARG A 138 10.47 -5.68 3.77
C ARG A 138 10.74 -4.92 5.05
N THR A 139 10.74 -5.60 6.19
CA THR A 139 11.15 -5.02 7.47
C THR A 139 12.20 -5.88 8.12
N CYS A 140 13.34 -5.27 8.47
CA CYS A 140 14.30 -5.84 9.38
C CYS A 140 13.78 -5.64 10.80
N PHE A 141 13.47 -6.73 11.51
CA PHE A 141 12.80 -6.66 12.81
C PHE A 141 13.56 -7.44 13.87
N ASN A 142 13.76 -6.81 15.03
CA ASN A 142 14.33 -7.45 16.21
C ASN A 142 13.18 -8.02 17.06
N ARG A 143 13.08 -9.35 17.14
CA ARG A 143 12.00 -10.03 17.87
C ARG A 143 12.15 -9.95 19.39
N GLU A 144 13.36 -9.79 19.90
CA GLU A 144 13.62 -9.70 21.34
C GLU A 144 13.15 -8.34 21.87
N LEU A 145 13.47 -7.27 21.14
CA LEU A 145 13.09 -5.90 21.47
C LEU A 145 11.71 -5.49 20.91
N LEU A 146 11.06 -6.39 20.16
CA LEU A 146 9.74 -6.18 19.53
C LEU A 146 9.64 -4.85 18.76
N THR A 147 10.72 -4.47 18.08
CA THR A 147 10.86 -3.20 17.35
C THR A 147 11.46 -3.43 15.96
N PRO A 148 11.02 -2.68 14.92
CA PRO A 148 11.75 -2.69 13.66
C PRO A 148 13.10 -2.00 13.84
N ILE A 149 14.11 -2.48 13.12
CA ILE A 149 15.40 -1.80 12.98
C ILE A 149 15.31 -0.81 11.81
N TYR A 150 14.85 -1.31 10.65
CA TYR A 150 14.53 -0.51 9.47
C TYR A 150 13.57 -1.26 8.54
N SER A 151 12.81 -0.53 7.72
CA SER A 151 12.03 -1.06 6.61
C SER A 151 12.61 -0.59 5.28
N PHE A 152 12.38 -1.38 4.24
CA PHE A 152 12.75 -1.11 2.86
C PHE A 152 11.50 -1.21 2.00
N HIS A 153 11.25 -0.21 1.15
CA HIS A 153 10.26 -0.27 0.08
C HIS A 153 10.73 0.53 -1.14
N THR A 154 10.08 0.30 -2.28
CA THR A 154 10.30 1.10 -3.49
C THR A 154 9.14 2.07 -3.65
N LEU A 155 9.45 3.35 -3.78
CA LEU A 155 8.48 4.39 -4.07
C LEU A 155 8.41 4.61 -5.58
N ASN A 156 7.24 4.37 -6.18
CA ASN A 156 7.03 4.57 -7.61
C ASN A 156 6.87 6.07 -7.93
N GLY A 157 7.92 6.70 -8.48
CA GLY A 157 7.93 8.13 -8.77
C GLY A 157 6.99 8.56 -9.90
N LYS A 158 6.56 7.64 -10.77
CA LYS A 158 5.56 7.94 -11.80
C LYS A 158 4.16 8.00 -11.20
N ALA A 159 3.84 7.11 -10.27
CA ALA A 159 2.53 6.95 -9.67
C ALA A 159 2.33 7.74 -8.36
N VAL A 160 3.40 8.21 -7.72
CA VAL A 160 3.33 8.92 -6.44
C VAL A 160 2.40 10.14 -6.52
N GLY A 161 1.46 10.21 -5.58
CA GLY A 161 0.42 11.25 -5.54
C GLY A 161 -0.87 10.88 -6.29
N TYR A 162 -0.93 9.75 -7.00
CA TYR A 162 -2.15 9.21 -7.60
C TYR A 162 -2.69 7.98 -6.84
N HIS A 163 -2.34 7.86 -5.56
CA HIS A 163 -2.75 6.75 -4.72
C HIS A 163 -4.28 6.71 -4.57
N VAL A 164 -4.84 5.50 -4.59
CA VAL A 164 -6.26 5.29 -4.34
C VAL A 164 -6.57 5.55 -2.87
N LYS A 165 -7.80 5.93 -2.57
CA LYS A 165 -8.20 6.21 -1.19
C LYS A 165 -8.44 4.90 -0.44
N HIS A 166 -7.54 4.56 0.50
CA HIS A 166 -7.76 3.47 1.44
C HIS A 166 -8.55 3.93 2.68
N ILE A 167 -9.51 3.11 3.12
CA ILE A 167 -10.18 3.32 4.41
C ILE A 167 -9.33 2.65 5.49
N ARG A 168 -8.68 3.48 6.31
CA ARG A 168 -7.78 3.03 7.38
C ARG A 168 -8.46 2.12 8.38
N GLY A 169 -7.78 1.05 8.74
CA GLY A 169 -8.18 0.08 9.73
C GLY A 169 -7.51 0.28 11.10
N SER A 170 -7.67 -0.73 11.96
CA SER A 170 -6.84 -0.86 13.15
C SER A 170 -5.54 -1.57 12.80
N PHE A 171 -4.42 -1.14 13.40
CA PHE A 171 -3.15 -1.84 13.25
C PHE A 171 -3.24 -3.28 13.70
N ARG A 172 -2.64 -4.18 12.90
CA ARG A 172 -2.72 -5.62 13.09
C ARG A 172 -1.40 -6.16 13.62
N THR A 173 -1.47 -7.20 14.45
CA THR A 173 -0.31 -8.01 14.81
C THR A 173 -0.13 -9.13 13.79
N THR A 174 1.10 -9.54 13.58
CA THR A 174 1.43 -10.75 12.83
C THR A 174 1.49 -11.93 13.77
N LYS A 175 1.05 -13.11 13.29
CA LYS A 175 1.04 -14.33 14.10
C LYS A 175 2.46 -14.61 14.63
N SER A 176 2.53 -15.06 15.88
CA SER A 176 3.72 -15.48 16.62
C SER A 176 4.85 -14.45 16.86
N VAL A 177 4.90 -13.32 16.15
CA VAL A 177 5.97 -12.32 16.33
C VAL A 177 5.95 -11.72 17.74
N TYR A 178 4.78 -11.28 18.22
CA TYR A 178 4.63 -10.62 19.52
C TYR A 178 4.36 -11.58 20.70
N GLY A 179 4.27 -12.89 20.45
CA GLY A 179 3.97 -13.89 21.49
C GLY A 179 2.75 -13.53 22.33
N LYS A 180 2.95 -13.37 23.66
CA LYS A 180 1.90 -12.97 24.62
C LYS A 180 1.75 -11.44 24.77
N VAL A 181 2.62 -10.65 24.14
CA VAL A 181 2.60 -9.19 24.25
C VAL A 181 1.46 -8.61 23.45
N ASN A 182 0.52 -7.95 24.15
CA ASN A 182 -0.51 -7.13 23.52
C ASN A 182 0.04 -5.72 23.23
N ILE A 183 0.70 -5.56 22.07
CA ILE A 183 1.34 -4.31 21.70
C ILE A 183 0.35 -3.14 21.53
N ASP A 184 -0.86 -3.39 21.05
CA ASP A 184 -1.92 -2.36 20.96
C ASP A 184 -2.24 -1.77 22.34
N ASN A 185 -2.34 -2.63 23.36
CA ASN A 185 -2.55 -2.21 24.73
C ASN A 185 -1.37 -1.43 25.31
N LEU A 186 -0.12 -1.74 24.91
CA LEU A 186 1.04 -0.93 25.32
C LEU A 186 0.93 0.51 24.80
N TYR A 187 0.57 0.69 23.53
CA TYR A 187 0.29 2.00 22.96
C TYR A 187 -0.90 2.70 23.62
N LYS A 188 -1.93 1.98 24.07
CA LYS A 188 -3.09 2.60 24.74
C LYS A 188 -2.79 3.06 26.17
N LYS A 189 -1.92 2.36 26.90
CA LYS A 189 -1.67 2.57 28.33
C LYS A 189 -0.38 3.33 28.68
N HIS A 190 0.43 3.72 27.69
CA HIS A 190 1.75 4.30 27.96
C HIS A 190 1.70 5.60 28.78
N ILE A 191 0.74 6.51 28.53
CA ILE A 191 0.65 7.79 29.28
C ILE A 191 0.48 7.54 30.77
N SER A 192 -0.51 6.74 31.17
CA SER A 192 -0.77 6.45 32.59
C SER A 192 0.38 5.68 33.25
N ARG A 193 1.15 4.91 32.47
CA ARG A 193 2.41 4.32 32.95
C ARG A 193 3.47 5.40 33.19
N PHE A 194 3.66 6.32 32.25
CA PHE A 194 4.67 7.36 32.35
C PHE A 194 4.37 8.39 33.46
N GLU A 195 3.10 8.65 33.76
CA GLU A 195 2.70 9.43 34.95
C GLU A 195 3.17 8.79 36.25
N LYS A 196 3.19 7.44 36.35
CA LYS A 196 3.72 6.74 37.53
C LYS A 196 5.24 6.81 37.65
N ILE A 197 5.94 6.90 36.51
CA ILE A 197 7.42 6.85 36.45
C ILE A 197 8.03 8.24 36.61
N PHE A 198 7.49 9.22 35.88
CA PHE A 198 8.01 10.59 35.83
C PHE A 198 7.25 11.54 36.77
N GLY A 199 6.15 11.08 37.38
CA GLY A 199 5.26 11.86 38.22
C GLY A 199 4.06 12.41 37.43
N SER A 200 2.93 12.63 38.12
CA SER A 200 1.68 13.07 37.50
C SER A 200 1.75 14.46 36.84
N SER A 201 2.72 15.29 37.22
CA SER A 201 2.96 16.61 36.64
C SER A 201 3.95 16.62 35.47
N GLN A 202 4.40 15.45 35.00
CA GLN A 202 5.27 15.34 33.83
C GLN A 202 4.61 15.92 32.57
N THR A 203 5.40 16.56 31.72
CA THR A 203 4.92 17.17 30.46
C THR A 203 5.38 16.46 29.20
N PHE A 204 6.25 15.44 29.33
CA PHE A 204 6.83 14.67 28.24
C PHE A 204 5.79 13.85 27.46
N PHE A 205 4.79 13.31 28.16
CA PHE A 205 3.75 12.45 27.58
C PHE A 205 2.35 12.91 27.98
N ARG A 206 1.72 13.75 27.15
CA ARG A 206 0.36 14.25 27.37
C ARG A 206 -0.40 14.43 26.06
N LYS A 207 -1.70 14.23 26.11
CA LYS A 207 -2.60 14.55 24.98
C LYS A 207 -2.69 16.07 24.80
N PRO A 208 -3.03 16.57 23.58
CA PRO A 208 -3.39 15.80 22.40
C PRO A 208 -2.22 15.38 21.50
N LEU A 209 -1.02 15.96 21.62
CA LEU A 209 0.06 15.75 20.64
C LEU A 209 1.34 15.10 21.18
N PHE A 210 1.56 15.12 22.50
CA PHE A 210 2.75 14.55 23.11
C PHE A 210 2.46 13.13 23.59
N TYR A 211 1.94 12.26 22.71
CA TYR A 211 1.78 10.85 23.02
C TYR A 211 2.52 10.01 21.98
N LEU A 212 2.81 8.76 22.31
CA LEU A 212 3.46 7.84 21.40
C LEU A 212 2.42 7.21 20.48
N SER A 213 2.52 7.58 19.21
CA SER A 213 1.78 7.04 18.09
C SER A 213 2.56 5.91 17.41
N ARG A 214 1.88 5.20 16.52
CA ARG A 214 2.46 4.13 15.70
C ARG A 214 3.06 4.77 14.44
N GLY A 215 4.28 5.27 14.56
CA GLY A 215 5.00 5.90 13.44
C GLY A 215 5.35 4.84 12.41
N HIS A 216 4.83 4.97 11.19
CA HIS A 216 5.11 4.03 10.09
C HIS A 216 6.56 4.18 9.61
N LEU A 217 7.20 3.07 9.25
CA LEU A 217 8.50 3.09 8.58
C LEU A 217 8.32 3.09 7.04
N SER A 218 7.47 2.20 6.52
CA SER A 218 6.93 2.25 5.15
C SER A 218 5.53 2.88 5.20
N PRO A 219 5.38 4.17 4.84
CA PRO A 219 4.11 4.90 4.97
C PRO A 219 3.06 4.39 3.99
N GLU A 220 1.79 4.43 4.41
CA GLU A 220 0.64 4.05 3.58
C GLU A 220 0.65 4.75 2.21
N VAL A 221 0.74 6.07 2.19
CA VAL A 221 0.62 6.91 0.98
C VAL A 221 1.81 6.81 0.02
N ASP A 222 2.81 5.99 0.34
CA ASP A 222 3.91 5.63 -0.57
C ASP A 222 3.49 4.53 -1.54
N PHE A 223 2.34 3.87 -1.29
CA PHE A 223 1.78 2.81 -2.12
C PHE A 223 0.55 3.27 -2.89
N THR A 224 0.44 2.86 -4.15
CA THR A 224 -0.62 3.36 -5.04
C THR A 224 -1.95 2.68 -4.79
N PHE A 225 -1.95 1.37 -4.56
CA PHE A 225 -3.15 0.55 -4.43
C PHE A 225 -3.58 0.40 -2.96
N GLY A 226 -4.89 0.35 -2.71
CA GLY A 226 -5.45 0.31 -1.36
C GLY A 226 -5.17 -1.02 -0.67
N THR A 227 -4.99 -2.08 -1.44
CA THR A 227 -4.54 -3.38 -0.94
C THR A 227 -3.10 -3.34 -0.41
N GLU A 228 -2.24 -2.51 -1.01
CA GLU A 228 -0.86 -2.30 -0.60
C GLU A 228 -0.76 -1.36 0.60
N GLN A 229 -1.55 -0.28 0.57
CA GLN A 229 -1.75 0.64 1.69
C GLN A 229 -2.17 -0.11 2.97
N HIS A 230 -3.17 -0.99 2.88
CA HIS A 230 -3.60 -1.82 4.01
C HIS A 230 -2.48 -2.71 4.60
N ALA A 231 -1.49 -3.09 3.78
CA ALA A 231 -0.37 -3.92 4.23
C ALA A 231 0.60 -3.15 5.14
N THR A 232 0.58 -1.81 5.12
CA THR A 232 1.44 -0.99 5.99
C THR A 232 0.91 -0.90 7.42
N GLU A 233 -0.39 -1.16 7.63
CA GLU A 233 -1.09 -1.10 8.93
C GLU A 233 -0.82 -2.32 9.83
N ILE A 234 0.45 -2.69 9.99
CA ILE A 234 0.88 -3.77 10.88
C ILE A 234 1.98 -3.30 11.82
N TYR A 235 2.01 -3.82 13.05
CA TYR A 235 2.97 -3.35 14.06
C TYR A 235 4.44 -3.61 13.70
N LEU A 236 4.72 -4.60 12.84
CA LEU A 236 6.08 -4.85 12.30
C LEU A 236 6.63 -3.65 11.55
N ASN A 237 5.77 -2.78 11.02
CA ASN A 237 6.12 -1.59 10.25
C ASN A 237 6.05 -0.31 11.09
N THR A 238 5.99 -0.42 12.43
CA THR A 238 5.80 0.72 13.30
C THR A 238 6.81 0.78 14.41
N ALA A 239 7.24 1.98 14.76
CA ALA A 239 7.95 2.26 16.00
C ALA A 239 7.27 3.38 16.79
N PRO A 240 7.45 3.45 18.12
CA PRO A 240 6.84 4.50 18.93
C PRO A 240 7.38 5.87 18.53
N GLN A 241 6.49 6.77 18.13
CA GLN A 241 6.86 8.11 17.68
C GLN A 241 5.95 9.16 18.30
N TYR A 242 6.51 10.26 18.80
CA TYR A 242 5.69 11.38 19.25
C TYR A 242 4.70 11.81 18.16
N GLN A 243 3.41 11.90 18.49
CA GLN A 243 2.39 12.27 17.50
C GLN A 243 2.69 13.63 16.87
N SER A 244 3.16 14.60 17.64
CA SER A 244 3.60 15.91 17.14
C SER A 244 4.69 15.81 16.06
N MET A 245 5.60 14.84 16.18
CA MET A 245 6.63 14.57 15.18
C MET A 245 6.06 13.81 13.98
N ASN A 246 5.30 12.74 14.24
CA ASN A 246 4.70 11.87 13.22
C ASN A 246 3.86 12.68 12.21
N GLN A 247 2.94 13.51 12.70
CA GLN A 247 2.07 14.34 11.84
C GLN A 247 2.67 15.72 11.50
N GLY A 248 3.89 16.00 11.95
CA GLY A 248 4.58 17.28 11.78
C GLY A 248 5.84 17.12 10.95
N ASN A 249 7.00 17.28 11.58
CA ASN A 249 8.30 17.27 10.90
C ASN A 249 8.55 15.96 10.14
N TRP A 250 8.13 14.82 10.67
CA TRP A 250 8.32 13.52 9.99
C TRP A 250 7.49 13.42 8.72
N LEU A 251 6.22 13.83 8.76
CA LEU A 251 5.38 13.95 7.57
C LEU A 251 6.01 14.88 6.51
N SER A 252 6.65 15.97 6.94
CA SER A 252 7.38 16.85 6.02
C SER A 252 8.55 16.11 5.35
N VAL A 253 9.35 15.34 6.09
CA VAL A 253 10.44 14.52 5.52
C VAL A 253 9.90 13.52 4.50
N GLU A 254 8.81 12.81 4.82
CA GLU A 254 8.19 11.88 3.88
C GLU A 254 7.69 12.59 2.60
N ASN A 255 7.07 13.76 2.74
CA ASN A 255 6.62 14.54 1.58
C ASN A 255 7.77 15.03 0.70
N HIS A 256 8.92 15.39 1.27
CA HIS A 256 10.10 15.73 0.48
C HIS A 256 10.59 14.55 -0.37
N VAL A 257 10.60 13.34 0.19
CA VAL A 257 10.97 12.12 -0.56
C VAL A 257 9.97 11.82 -1.67
N ARG A 258 8.67 11.97 -1.41
CA ARG A 258 7.61 11.85 -2.44
C ARG A 258 7.77 12.86 -3.56
N ASN A 259 8.06 14.12 -3.22
CA ASN A 259 8.30 15.17 -4.21
C ASN A 259 9.55 14.88 -5.05
N LEU A 260 10.62 14.36 -4.44
CA LEU A 260 11.82 13.94 -5.16
C LEU A 260 11.52 12.80 -6.15
N ALA A 261 10.86 11.74 -5.71
CA ALA A 261 10.48 10.64 -6.61
C ALA A 261 9.58 11.12 -7.75
N LYS A 262 8.62 12.01 -7.45
CA LYS A 262 7.78 12.65 -8.46
C LYS A 262 8.59 13.47 -9.46
N LEU A 263 9.57 14.24 -9.00
CA LEU A 263 10.42 15.03 -9.89
C LEU A 263 11.25 14.14 -10.82
N LEU A 264 11.77 13.02 -10.29
CA LEU A 264 12.60 12.08 -11.03
C LEU A 264 11.79 11.20 -12.00
N GLN A 265 10.48 11.02 -11.76
CA GLN A 265 9.61 10.11 -12.52
C GLN A 265 10.18 8.67 -12.59
N ASP A 266 10.85 8.26 -11.51
CA ASP A 266 11.62 7.02 -11.43
C ASP A 266 11.33 6.30 -10.11
N ASP A 267 11.63 5.01 -10.08
CA ASP A 267 11.48 4.19 -8.89
C ASP A 267 12.62 4.48 -7.90
N ILE A 268 12.25 4.83 -6.67
CA ILE A 268 13.19 5.26 -5.64
C ILE A 268 13.16 4.25 -4.48
N PRO A 269 14.22 3.46 -4.29
CA PRO A 269 14.39 2.69 -3.07
C PRO A 269 14.49 3.59 -1.83
N VAL A 270 13.67 3.30 -0.82
CA VAL A 270 13.60 4.04 0.43
C VAL A 270 13.81 3.09 1.60
N VAL A 271 14.76 3.44 2.46
CA VAL A 271 14.97 2.79 3.74
C VAL A 271 14.60 3.76 4.84
N THR A 272 13.70 3.34 5.74
CA THR A 272 13.36 4.10 6.94
C THR A 272 13.75 3.28 8.15
N GLY A 273 14.44 3.87 9.11
CA GLY A 273 14.80 3.14 10.32
C GLY A 273 14.75 3.99 11.57
N VAL A 274 15.10 3.32 12.67
CA VAL A 274 15.15 3.92 14.00
C VAL A 274 16.53 3.71 14.61
N LEU A 275 16.94 4.61 15.50
CA LEU A 275 18.25 4.55 16.15
C LEU A 275 18.17 5.04 17.61
N GLY A 276 18.92 4.36 18.48
CA GLY A 276 19.03 4.69 19.90
C GLY A 276 17.72 4.46 20.66
N ILE A 277 17.76 4.71 21.97
CA ILE A 277 16.59 4.69 22.86
C ILE A 277 16.43 6.09 23.42
N LEU A 278 15.21 6.60 23.41
CA LEU A 278 14.86 7.89 23.99
C LEU A 278 15.19 7.85 25.48
N ARG A 279 15.95 8.85 25.93
CA ARG A 279 16.32 9.03 27.34
C ARG A 279 15.67 10.28 27.87
N LEU A 280 14.97 10.16 28.99
CA LEU A 280 14.33 11.29 29.66
C LEU A 280 14.81 11.38 31.10
N LYS A 281 15.05 12.61 31.54
CA LYS A 281 15.47 12.91 32.89
C LYS A 281 14.25 13.04 33.81
N ASN A 282 14.19 12.20 34.84
CA ASN A 282 13.31 12.43 35.99
C ASN A 282 14.04 13.29 37.05
N LYS A 283 13.39 13.61 38.18
CA LYS A 283 13.97 14.48 39.22
C LYS A 283 15.30 13.97 39.82
N ARG A 284 15.68 12.71 39.60
CA ARG A 284 16.86 12.05 40.21
C ARG A 284 17.83 11.47 39.18
N THR A 285 17.33 10.84 38.12
CA THR A 285 18.14 10.11 37.15
C THR A 285 17.56 10.22 35.73
N GLU A 286 18.44 10.04 34.74
CA GLU A 286 18.04 9.83 33.36
C GLU A 286 17.68 8.36 33.15
N GLN A 287 16.59 8.09 32.43
CA GLN A 287 16.07 6.75 32.19
C GLN A 287 15.68 6.55 30.72
N ASP A 288 15.98 5.37 30.21
CA ASP A 288 15.53 4.91 28.91
C ASP A 288 14.01 4.72 28.91
N VAL A 289 13.36 5.10 27.81
CA VAL A 289 11.91 5.06 27.67
C VAL A 289 11.48 3.83 26.86
N TYR A 290 10.55 3.07 27.42
CA TYR A 290 9.94 1.90 26.78
C TYR A 290 8.41 2.00 26.81
N LEU A 291 7.77 1.49 25.76
CA LEU A 291 6.37 1.08 25.85
C LEU A 291 6.30 -0.23 26.65
N GLY A 292 5.38 -0.28 27.60
CA GLY A 292 5.35 -1.38 28.58
C GLY A 292 6.57 -1.34 29.51
N ASP A 293 6.69 -2.37 30.34
CA ASP A 293 7.77 -2.46 31.31
C ASP A 293 9.03 -3.08 30.69
N GLY A 294 9.81 -2.25 30.00
CA GLY A 294 11.03 -2.69 29.29
C GLY A 294 10.76 -3.52 28.03
N VAL A 295 9.57 -3.40 27.42
CA VAL A 295 9.13 -4.31 26.35
C VAL A 295 9.51 -3.82 24.96
N VAL A 296 9.06 -2.63 24.56
CA VAL A 296 9.39 -2.05 23.25
C VAL A 296 10.14 -0.73 23.48
N PRO A 297 11.40 -0.58 23.04
CA PRO A 297 12.13 0.67 23.20
C PRO A 297 11.47 1.78 22.38
N VAL A 298 11.38 2.97 22.97
CA VAL A 298 11.00 4.17 22.24
C VAL A 298 12.27 4.70 21.59
N PRO A 299 12.35 4.78 20.25
CA PRO A 299 13.57 5.21 19.58
C PRO A 299 13.88 6.69 19.86
N ALA A 300 15.16 7.02 19.94
CA ALA A 300 15.60 8.41 20.05
C ALA A 300 15.51 9.15 18.72
N ILE A 301 15.77 8.44 17.61
CA ILE A 301 15.88 9.00 16.26
C ILE A 301 15.09 8.13 15.28
N PHE A 302 14.39 8.79 14.37
CA PHE A 302 13.94 8.22 13.09
C PHE A 302 14.84 8.77 11.98
N TRP A 303 15.22 7.93 11.04
CA TRP A 303 16.04 8.30 9.89
C TRP A 303 15.46 7.73 8.60
N LYS A 304 15.72 8.38 7.48
CA LYS A 304 15.31 7.93 6.15
C LYS A 304 16.48 8.09 5.19
N ALA A 305 16.83 7.02 4.49
CA ALA A 305 17.80 6.99 3.41
C ALA A 305 17.08 6.73 2.08
N VAL A 306 17.49 7.45 1.05
CA VAL A 306 16.85 7.42 -0.27
C VAL A 306 17.95 7.19 -1.29
N PHE A 307 17.75 6.21 -2.16
CA PHE A 307 18.73 5.84 -3.18
C PHE A 307 18.15 6.17 -4.56
N HIS A 308 18.95 6.78 -5.42
CA HIS A 308 18.64 6.87 -6.85
C HIS A 308 19.73 6.14 -7.63
N PRO A 309 19.66 4.79 -7.72
CA PRO A 309 20.68 4.03 -8.41
C PRO A 309 20.58 4.29 -9.92
N LYS A 310 21.44 5.15 -10.46
CA LYS A 310 21.63 5.22 -11.91
C LYS A 310 22.31 3.91 -12.34
N ASN A 311 21.57 3.05 -13.04
CA ASN A 311 22.03 1.77 -13.61
C ASN A 311 22.28 0.61 -12.62
N ILE A 312 21.28 0.15 -11.86
CA ILE A 312 21.32 -1.19 -11.24
C ILE A 312 20.08 -1.97 -11.68
N GLY A 313 20.29 -3.08 -12.40
CA GLY A 313 19.23 -3.92 -12.96
C GLY A 313 18.36 -4.68 -11.95
N ASN A 314 18.58 -4.51 -10.64
CA ASN A 314 17.76 -5.09 -9.58
C ASN A 314 17.74 -4.18 -8.32
N PRO A 315 16.60 -3.56 -7.97
CA PRO A 315 16.48 -2.67 -6.81
C PRO A 315 16.56 -3.38 -5.45
N TRP A 316 16.54 -4.72 -5.42
CA TRP A 316 16.63 -5.53 -4.19
C TRP A 316 18.05 -5.88 -3.75
N LEU A 317 19.08 -5.39 -4.45
CA LEU A 317 20.50 -5.63 -4.13
C LEU A 317 21.11 -4.56 -3.21
N LEU A 318 20.29 -3.69 -2.62
CA LEU A 318 20.68 -2.72 -1.58
C LEU A 318 20.51 -3.32 -0.18
#